data_AF-A0A117MLQ3-F1
#
_entry.id   AF-A0A117MLQ3-F1
#
_cell.length_a   1.000
_cell.length_b   1.000
_cell.length_c   1.000
_cell.angle_alpha   90.00
_cell.angle_beta   90.00
_cell.angle_gamma   90.00
#
_symmetry.space_group_name_H-M   'P 1'
#
loop_
_entity.id
_entity.type
_entity.pdbx_description
1 polymer ?
#
loop_
_entity_poly.entity_id
_entity_poly.type
_entity_poly.pdbx_seq_one_letter_code
_entity_poly.pdbx_strand_id
1 'polypeptide(L)'
;MSVITTILVYLIIPAAIIGLVSFLALAGSDRDKPSRRYRPGQPYEFPPMWFLASPERSVAASHGHAVKAIERGLVIEDSSGAPVRPGPTGGASDKW
;
A
#
# COMPACT_ATOMS: atom_id res chain seq x y z
N MET A 1 25.75 -14.90 -44.44
CA MET A 1 24.82 -14.11 -43.60
C MET A 1 24.83 -12.67 -44.08
N SER A 2 23.68 -12.05 -44.33
CA SER A 2 23.62 -10.63 -44.74
C SER A 2 23.45 -9.71 -43.53
N VAL A 3 23.91 -8.46 -43.63
CA VAL A 3 23.74 -7.45 -42.57
C VAL A 3 22.26 -7.26 -42.20
N ILE A 4 21.38 -7.29 -43.21
CA ILE A 4 19.93 -7.20 -43.02
C ILE A 4 19.40 -8.38 -42.20
N THR A 5 19.85 -9.60 -42.50
CA THR A 5 19.45 -10.81 -41.76
C THR A 5 19.89 -10.72 -40.30
N THR A 6 21.12 -10.26 -40.04
CA THR A 6 21.63 -10.10 -38.66
C THR A 6 20.78 -9.10 -37.88
N ILE A 7 20.46 -7.94 -38.45
CA ILE A 7 19.65 -6.91 -37.78
C ILE A 7 18.23 -7.43 -37.52
N LEU A 8 17.62 -8.09 -38.50
CA LEU A 8 16.27 -8.64 -38.36
C LEU A 8 16.19 -9.64 -37.19
N VAL A 9 17.12 -10.58 -37.16
CA VAL A 9 17.09 -11.70 -36.21
C VAL A 9 17.50 -11.29 -34.80
N TYR A 10 18.54 -10.46 -34.67
CA TYR A 10 19.13 -10.15 -33.36
C TYR A 10 18.63 -8.86 -32.72
N LEU A 11 17.97 -7.98 -33.48
CA LEU A 11 17.46 -6.71 -32.95
C LEU A 11 15.94 -6.61 -33.08
N ILE A 12 15.42 -6.75 -34.30
CA ILE A 12 14.01 -6.49 -34.58
C ILE A 12 13.10 -7.54 -33.92
N ILE A 13 13.38 -8.83 -34.12
CA ILE A 13 12.57 -9.90 -33.54
C ILE A 13 12.55 -9.84 -32.00
N PRO A 14 13.70 -9.73 -31.30
CA PRO A 14 13.70 -9.60 -29.85
C PRO A 14 12.96 -8.34 -29.35
N ALA A 15 13.16 -7.19 -30.00
CA ALA A 15 12.46 -5.97 -29.64
C ALA A 15 10.94 -6.09 -29.84
N ALA A 16 10.50 -6.75 -30.92
CA ALA A 16 9.09 -7.01 -31.18
C ALA A 16 8.48 -7.94 -30.11
N ILE A 17 9.20 -8.98 -29.70
CA ILE A 17 8.75 -9.89 -28.62
C ILE A 17 8.63 -9.13 -27.30
N ILE A 18 9.65 -8.35 -26.92
CA ILE A 18 9.62 -7.55 -25.69
C ILE A 18 8.46 -6.55 -25.73
N GLY A 19 8.27 -5.87 -26.87
CA GLY A 19 7.18 -4.93 -27.08
C GLY A 19 5.81 -5.60 -26.94
N LEU A 20 5.62 -6.77 -27.55
CA LEU A 20 4.38 -7.53 -27.46
C LEU A 20 4.07 -7.96 -26.03
N VAL A 21 5.05 -8.54 -25.32
CA VAL A 21 4.88 -8.97 -23.92
C VAL A 21 4.57 -7.77 -23.02
N SER A 22 5.32 -6.68 -23.19
CA SER A 22 5.10 -5.44 -22.41
C SER A 22 3.71 -4.86 -22.67
N PHE A 23 3.28 -4.82 -23.92
CA PHE A 23 1.95 -4.35 -24.30
C PHE A 23 0.85 -5.21 -23.66
N LEU A 24 0.96 -6.53 -23.74
CA LEU A 24 -0.02 -7.44 -23.13
C LEU A 24 -0.07 -7.29 -21.61
N ALA A 25 1.08 -7.17 -20.95
CA ALA A 25 1.17 -6.98 -19.50
C ALA A 25 0.52 -5.66 -19.05
N LEU A 26 0.73 -4.58 -19.81
CA LEU A 26 0.17 -3.27 -19.51
C LEU A 26 -1.32 -3.19 -19.84
N ALA A 27 -1.76 -3.78 -20.96
CA ALA A 27 -3.15 -3.76 -21.40
C ALA A 27 -4.11 -4.48 -20.42
N GLY A 28 -3.63 -5.52 -19.72
CA GLY A 28 -4.40 -6.21 -18.69
C GLY A 28 -4.33 -5.58 -17.29
N SER A 29 -3.42 -4.63 -17.07
CA SER A 29 -3.01 -4.22 -15.72
C SER A 29 -4.09 -3.47 -14.93
N ASP A 30 -5.07 -2.84 -15.59
CA ASP A 30 -6.05 -1.98 -14.92
C ASP A 30 -7.39 -2.67 -14.63
N ARG A 31 -7.61 -3.88 -15.13
CA ARG A 31 -8.91 -4.56 -15.03
C ARG A 31 -9.23 -5.09 -13.64
N ASP A 32 -8.21 -5.51 -12.88
CA ASP A 32 -8.39 -6.16 -11.58
C ASP A 32 -7.91 -5.31 -10.40
N LYS A 33 -7.43 -4.08 -10.64
CA LYS A 33 -6.96 -3.21 -9.56
C LYS A 33 -8.14 -2.47 -8.95
N PRO A 34 -8.40 -2.62 -7.63
CA PRO A 34 -9.33 -1.76 -6.93
C PRO A 34 -8.97 -0.31 -7.20
N SER A 35 -9.97 0.54 -7.45
CA SER A 35 -9.72 1.95 -7.70
C SER A 35 -8.86 2.51 -6.56
N ARG A 36 -7.69 3.07 -6.86
CA ARG A 36 -6.78 3.60 -5.83
C ARG A 36 -7.38 4.74 -4.99
N ARG A 37 -8.53 5.27 -5.41
CA ARG A 37 -9.21 6.39 -4.79
C ARG A 37 -10.64 6.00 -4.44
N TYR A 38 -11.01 6.15 -3.17
CA TYR A 38 -12.40 6.03 -2.75
C TYR A 38 -13.27 7.10 -3.43
N ARG A 39 -14.48 6.71 -3.85
CA ARG A 39 -15.49 7.61 -4.39
C ARG A 39 -16.67 7.67 -3.43
N PRO A 40 -17.14 8.87 -3.03
CA PRO A 40 -18.35 9.00 -2.23
C PRO A 40 -19.54 8.28 -2.89
N GLY A 41 -20.30 7.51 -2.11
CA GLY A 41 -21.42 6.69 -2.59
C GLY A 41 -21.04 5.27 -3.04
N GLN A 42 -19.75 4.94 -3.15
CA GLN A 42 -19.31 3.54 -3.30
C GLN A 42 -19.17 2.88 -1.92
N PRO A 43 -19.41 1.57 -1.81
CA PRO A 43 -19.01 0.80 -0.63
C PRO A 43 -17.51 0.92 -0.36
N TYR A 44 -17.13 0.91 0.92
CA TYR A 44 -15.72 0.98 1.33
C TYR A 44 -15.14 -0.44 1.41
N GLU A 45 -14.42 -0.84 0.36
CA GLU A 45 -13.80 -2.17 0.22
C GLU A 45 -12.30 -2.19 0.55
N PHE A 46 -11.76 -1.06 1.04
CA PHE A 46 -10.34 -0.96 1.39
C PHE A 46 -10.09 -1.59 2.77
N PRO A 47 -8.87 -2.11 3.03
CA PRO A 47 -8.52 -2.58 4.36
C PRO A 47 -8.62 -1.44 5.39
N PRO A 48 -8.92 -1.77 6.67
CA PRO A 48 -8.94 -0.78 7.74
C PRO A 48 -7.52 -0.20 7.92
N MET A 49 -7.45 1.12 8.03
CA MET A 49 -6.19 1.86 8.10
C MET A 49 -6.27 2.94 9.18
N TRP A 50 -5.20 3.09 9.95
CA TRP A 50 -5.02 4.17 10.93
C TRP A 50 -3.81 5.01 10.53
N PHE A 51 -4.02 6.31 10.39
CA PHE A 51 -2.94 7.26 10.18
C PHE A 51 -2.52 7.82 11.53
N LEU A 52 -1.26 7.58 11.90
CA LEU A 52 -0.67 8.13 13.11
C LEU A 52 -0.05 9.50 12.81
N ALA A 53 -0.09 10.41 13.79
CA ALA A 53 0.50 11.75 13.64
C ALA A 53 2.04 11.73 13.47
N SER A 54 2.69 10.70 14.05
CA SER A 54 4.13 10.45 13.95
C SER A 54 4.37 9.02 13.49
N PRO A 55 4.20 8.72 12.18
CA PRO A 55 4.36 7.38 11.65
C PRO A 55 5.79 6.83 11.88
N GLU A 56 6.80 7.69 11.90
CA GLU A 56 8.20 7.37 12.18
C GLU A 56 8.42 6.75 13.57
N ARG A 57 7.58 7.10 14.55
CA ARG A 57 7.64 6.52 15.91
C ARG A 57 6.98 5.14 15.98
N SER A 58 6.31 4.71 14.92
CA SER A 58 5.60 3.43 14.84
C SER A 58 6.28 2.40 13.91
N VAL A 59 7.49 2.70 13.43
CA VAL A 59 8.21 1.86 12.46
C VAL A 59 8.72 0.57 13.12
N ALA A 60 7.81 -0.37 13.33
CA ALA A 60 8.04 -1.80 13.42
C ALA A 60 7.20 -2.57 12.37
N ALA A 61 6.65 -1.87 11.37
CA ALA A 61 5.92 -2.48 10.26
C ALA A 61 6.78 -2.41 8.98
N SER A 62 7.80 -3.28 8.92
CA SER A 62 8.42 -3.62 7.65
C SER A 62 7.35 -4.26 6.76
N HIS A 63 7.35 -3.88 5.49
CA HIS A 63 6.45 -4.35 4.45
C HIS A 63 6.36 -5.88 4.42
N GLY A 64 5.13 -6.41 4.50
CA GLY A 64 4.83 -7.80 4.18
C GLY A 64 4.98 -8.77 5.35
N HIS A 65 3.86 -9.37 5.74
CA HIS A 65 3.69 -10.47 6.70
C HIS A 65 3.81 -10.12 8.20
N ALA A 66 2.71 -10.43 8.90
CA ALA A 66 2.53 -10.40 10.35
C ALA A 66 2.83 -9.05 11.03
N VAL A 67 1.81 -8.18 11.04
CA VAL A 67 1.79 -6.99 11.89
C VAL A 67 1.89 -7.45 13.35
N LYS A 68 3.09 -7.36 13.95
CA LYS A 68 3.18 -7.26 15.40
C LYS A 68 2.45 -5.99 15.80
N ALA A 69 1.48 -6.14 16.70
CA ALA A 69 0.74 -5.05 17.29
C ALA A 69 1.70 -3.93 17.68
N ILE A 70 1.30 -2.69 17.39
CA ILE A 70 1.96 -1.45 17.82
C ILE A 70 2.52 -1.69 19.23
N GLU A 71 3.86 -1.67 19.37
CA GLU A 71 4.47 -1.74 20.70
C GLU A 71 3.82 -0.64 21.54
N ARG A 72 3.35 -1.00 22.75
CA ARG A 72 2.67 -0.08 23.68
C ARG A 72 3.64 1.05 24.06
N GLY A 73 3.80 2.04 23.19
CA GLY A 73 4.83 3.06 23.27
C GLY A 73 4.45 4.28 24.09
N LEU A 74 3.30 4.27 24.76
CA LEU A 74 2.93 5.33 25.69
C LEU A 74 2.33 4.72 26.95
N VAL A 75 3.14 4.61 28.00
CA VAL A 75 2.63 4.40 29.36
C VAL A 75 2.04 5.73 29.78
N ILE A 76 0.72 5.76 29.98
CA ILE A 76 0.07 6.92 30.60
C ILE A 76 0.35 6.80 32.10
N GLU A 77 0.96 7.83 32.67
CA GLU A 77 1.22 7.90 34.10
C GLU A 77 0.20 8.86 34.75
N ASP A 78 -0.26 8.52 35.95
CA ASP A 78 -0.99 9.47 36.77
C ASP A 78 -0.04 10.48 37.44
N SER A 79 -0.60 11.42 38.21
CA SER A 79 0.19 12.42 38.93
C SER A 79 1.14 11.85 39.99
N SER A 80 1.04 10.54 40.30
CA SER A 80 1.96 9.81 41.19
C SER A 80 3.05 9.05 40.44
N GLY A 81 3.06 9.10 39.09
CA GLY A 81 3.98 8.35 38.24
C GLY A 81 3.60 6.88 38.09
N ALA A 82 2.41 6.47 38.56
CA ALA A 82 1.97 5.08 38.42
C ALA A 82 1.41 4.84 37.01
N PRO A 83 1.72 3.69 36.38
CA PRO A 83 1.21 3.36 35.06
C PRO A 83 -0.29 3.08 35.12
N VAL A 84 -1.08 3.84 34.36
CA VAL A 84 -2.53 3.72 34.30
C VAL A 84 -2.97 3.27 32.90
N ARG A 85 -4.01 2.43 32.86
CA ARG A 85 -4.65 2.06 31.59
C ARG A 85 -5.46 3.25 31.08
N PRO A 86 -5.31 3.66 29.81
CA PRO A 86 -6.16 4.70 29.24
C PRO A 86 -7.64 4.29 29.39
N GLY A 87 -8.41 5.10 30.11
CA GLY A 87 -9.87 5.00 30.16
C GLY A 87 -10.52 5.80 29.03
N PRO A 88 -11.81 5.58 28.74
CA PRO A 88 -12.55 6.43 27.82
C PRO A 88 -12.62 7.85 28.36
N THR A 89 -12.19 8.85 27.58
CA THR A 89 -12.17 10.26 27.97
C THR A 89 -13.28 11.09 27.33
N GLY A 90 -13.91 10.61 26.24
CA GLY A 90 -15.00 11.30 25.55
C GLY A 90 -15.29 10.76 24.15
N GLY A 91 -16.14 11.43 23.38
CA GLY A 91 -16.46 11.09 21.99
C GLY A 91 -17.29 12.17 21.27
N ALA A 92 -17.17 12.24 19.94
CA ALA A 92 -17.96 13.11 19.07
C ALA A 92 -18.52 12.27 17.90
N SER A 93 -19.73 12.58 17.44
CA SER A 93 -20.41 11.86 16.36
C SER A 93 -21.25 12.84 15.55
N ASP A 94 -21.31 12.60 14.24
CA ASP A 94 -22.15 13.35 13.30
C ASP A 94 -22.56 12.44 12.13
N LYS A 95 -23.50 12.89 11.31
CA LYS A 95 -23.95 12.21 10.08
C LYS A 95 -23.95 13.20 8.93
N TRP A 96 -23.23 12.87 7.87
CA TRP A 96 -23.22 13.62 6.62
C TRP A 96 -24.40 13.24 5.73
#